data_AF-A0A7S2NUM9-F1
#
_entry.id   AF-A0A7S2NUM9-F1
#
_cell.length_a   1.000
_cell.length_b   1.000
_cell.length_c   1.000
_cell.angle_alpha   90.00
_cell.angle_beta   90.00
_cell.angle_gamma   90.00
#
_symmetry.space_group_name_H-M   'P 1'
#
loop_
_entity.id
_entity.type
_entity.pdbx_description
1 polymer ?
#
loop_
_entity_poly.entity_id
_entity_poly.type
_entity_poly.pdbx_seq_one_letter_code
_entity_poly.pdbx_strand_id
1 'polypeptide(L)'
;AYMLSDWRGAFAGVAPTNQSIRVRDLDFYRIKDGKIVYNWCMVDVVNLLQQAGLHVLPPAPLPDDPRTNYLPPASMDGLPAPGLSLVRQQDSAHAERIVRAALRQDFVEFSSGASSWHANMTWYGPAGIGTASSRRLFV
;
A
#
# COMPACT_ATOMS: atom_id res chain seq x y z
N ALA A 1 5.28 3.27 1.65
CA ALA A 1 5.78 3.45 3.02
C ALA A 1 4.83 4.43 3.71
N TYR A 2 5.19 5.03 4.85
CA TYR A 2 4.52 6.25 5.28
C TYR A 2 5.50 7.29 5.82
N MET A 3 5.10 8.55 5.72
CA MET A 3 5.81 9.70 6.24
C MET A 3 4.91 10.45 7.23
N LEU A 4 5.50 11.01 8.28
CA LEU A 4 4.85 12.04 9.11
C LEU A 4 5.21 13.40 8.54
N SER A 5 4.22 14.26 8.35
CA SER A 5 4.41 15.60 7.82
C SER A 5 3.43 16.59 8.45
N ASP A 6 3.69 17.89 8.33
CA ASP A 6 2.75 18.93 8.73
C ASP A 6 2.10 19.55 7.49
N TRP A 7 0.77 19.56 7.44
CA TRP A 7 0.05 20.10 6.29
C TRP A 7 -0.08 21.63 6.37
N ARG A 8 0.98 22.32 5.94
CA ARG A 8 1.11 23.79 6.04
C ARG A 8 0.77 24.56 4.76
N GLY A 9 0.70 23.89 3.62
CA GLY A 9 0.34 24.51 2.32
C GLY A 9 -1.00 24.02 1.80
N ALA A 10 -1.61 24.75 0.85
CA ALA A 10 -2.77 24.22 0.14
C ALA A 10 -2.37 22.99 -0.70
N PHE A 11 -3.21 21.96 -0.71
CA PHE A 11 -2.97 20.72 -1.47
C PHE A 11 -4.29 20.14 -1.96
N ALA A 12 -4.31 19.66 -3.22
CA ALA A 12 -5.49 19.05 -3.85
C ALA A 12 -6.78 19.89 -3.71
N GLY A 13 -6.68 21.22 -3.76
CA GLY A 13 -7.82 22.15 -3.62
C GLY A 13 -8.29 22.37 -2.17
N VAL A 14 -7.60 21.81 -1.18
CA VAL A 14 -7.89 21.98 0.25
C VAL A 14 -6.90 22.97 0.86
N ALA A 15 -7.43 23.89 1.67
CA ALA A 15 -6.63 24.83 2.47
C ALA A 15 -5.75 24.07 3.49
N PRO A 16 -4.62 24.64 3.95
CA PRO A 16 -3.79 23.97 4.94
C PRO A 16 -4.57 23.69 6.22
N THR A 17 -4.45 22.48 6.75
CA THR A 17 -5.07 22.12 8.04
C THR A 17 -4.23 22.55 9.23
N ASN A 18 -2.93 22.79 9.02
CA ASN A 18 -1.92 23.04 10.06
C ASN A 18 -1.82 21.90 11.10
N GLN A 19 -2.22 20.70 10.72
CA GLN A 19 -2.12 19.49 11.54
C GLN A 19 -0.99 18.59 11.03
N SER A 20 -0.45 17.78 11.93
CA SER A 20 0.40 16.67 11.53
C SER A 20 -0.44 15.56 10.89
N ILE A 21 0.04 15.05 9.76
CA ILE A 21 -0.61 14.07 8.90
C ILE A 21 0.32 12.88 8.63
N ARG A 22 -0.29 11.74 8.33
CA ARG A 22 0.41 10.56 7.79
C ARG A 22 0.21 10.51 6.28
N VAL A 23 1.29 10.54 5.52
CA VAL A 23 1.25 10.41 4.06
C VAL A 23 1.65 8.99 3.70
N ARG A 24 0.78 8.28 2.98
CA ARG A 24 1.05 6.93 2.47
C ARG A 24 1.34 6.99 0.98
N ASP A 25 2.36 6.23 0.58
CA ASP A 25 2.80 6.15 -0.80
C ASP A 25 3.18 4.72 -1.23
N LEU A 26 3.16 4.51 -2.54
CA LEU A 26 3.75 3.37 -3.20
C LEU A 26 4.52 3.86 -4.42
N ASP A 27 5.76 3.39 -4.56
CA ASP A 27 6.60 3.70 -5.70
C ASP A 27 7.02 2.46 -6.46
N PHE A 28 7.00 2.56 -7.79
CA PHE A 28 7.74 1.66 -8.67
C PHE A 28 8.82 2.44 -9.41
N TYR A 29 10.06 1.97 -9.30
CA TYR A 29 11.21 2.59 -9.95
C TYR A 29 11.70 1.72 -11.12
N ARG A 30 11.94 2.34 -12.28
CA ARG A 30 12.75 1.73 -13.34
C ARG A 30 14.17 2.24 -13.23
N ILE A 31 15.11 1.32 -13.03
CA ILE A 31 16.54 1.64 -12.97
C ILE A 31 17.19 1.30 -14.31
N LYS A 32 18.03 2.21 -14.84
CA LYS A 32 18.91 1.97 -15.98
C LYS A 32 20.25 2.64 -15.70
N ASP A 33 21.35 1.92 -15.92
CA ASP A 33 22.72 2.40 -15.71
C ASP A 33 22.95 3.00 -14.31
N GLY A 34 22.38 2.35 -13.28
CA GLY A 34 22.47 2.79 -11.88
C GLY A 34 21.64 4.03 -11.52
N LYS A 35 20.80 4.53 -12.44
CA LYS A 35 19.96 5.72 -12.22
C LYS A 35 18.47 5.39 -12.34
N ILE A 36 17.64 6.08 -11.56
CA ILE A 36 16.18 6.06 -11.73
C ILE A 36 15.86 6.80 -13.03
N VAL A 37 15.33 6.07 -14.01
CA VAL A 37 14.86 6.64 -15.30
C VAL A 37 13.35 6.77 -15.36
N TYR A 38 12.64 6.23 -14.37
CA TYR A 38 11.20 6.37 -14.23
C TYR A 38 10.78 6.07 -12.78
N ASN A 39 9.82 6.85 -12.27
CA ASN A 39 9.15 6.62 -11.00
C ASN A 39 7.64 6.71 -11.23
N TRP A 40 6.94 5.61 -10.95
CA TRP A 40 5.50 5.61 -10.82
C TRP A 40 5.18 5.71 -9.33
N CYS A 41 4.75 6.89 -8.91
CA CYS A 41 4.36 7.18 -7.53
C CYS A 41 2.83 7.20 -7.42
N MET A 42 2.30 6.54 -6.40
CA MET A 42 0.89 6.65 -6.01
C MET A 42 0.82 7.13 -4.57
N VAL A 43 0.23 8.31 -4.38
CA VAL A 43 -0.05 8.89 -3.07
C VAL A 43 -1.52 8.68 -2.75
N ASP A 44 -1.83 8.22 -1.55
CA ASP A 44 -3.21 8.06 -1.11
C ASP A 44 -3.83 9.42 -0.73
N VAL A 45 -4.22 10.18 -1.75
CA VAL A 45 -4.85 11.49 -1.57
C VAL A 45 -6.20 11.39 -0.86
N VAL A 46 -6.93 10.29 -1.06
CA VAL A 46 -8.22 10.06 -0.38
C VAL A 46 -8.02 10.00 1.13
N ASN A 47 -6.98 9.31 1.59
CA ASN A 47 -6.61 9.27 2.99
C ASN A 47 -6.24 10.67 3.54
N LEU A 48 -5.54 11.50 2.76
CA LEU A 48 -5.24 12.88 3.16
C LEU A 48 -6.51 13.72 3.32
N LEU A 49 -7.46 13.60 2.38
CA LEU A 49 -8.75 14.28 2.47
C LEU A 49 -9.55 13.82 3.69
N GLN A 50 -9.57 12.51 3.99
CA GLN A 50 -10.18 12.00 5.21
C GLN A 50 -9.53 12.59 6.48
N GLN A 51 -8.21 12.75 6.52
CA GLN A 51 -7.51 13.41 7.64
C GLN A 51 -7.88 14.89 7.81
N ALA A 52 -8.29 15.56 6.72
CA ALA A 52 -8.87 16.91 6.74
C ALA A 52 -10.37 16.94 7.07
N GLY A 53 -10.99 15.78 7.38
CA GLY A 53 -12.42 15.66 7.66
C GLY A 53 -13.31 15.60 6.41
N LEU A 54 -12.72 15.43 5.23
CA LEU A 54 -13.43 15.34 3.95
C LEU A 54 -13.55 13.88 3.50
N HIS A 55 -14.75 13.31 3.65
CA HIS A 55 -15.05 11.94 3.24
C HIS A 55 -15.61 11.91 1.82
N VAL A 56 -14.74 11.68 0.84
CA VAL A 56 -15.07 11.73 -0.60
C VAL A 56 -15.50 10.40 -1.21
N LEU A 57 -15.39 9.30 -0.46
CA LEU A 57 -15.86 7.96 -0.81
C LEU A 57 -16.90 7.49 0.21
N PRO A 58 -17.76 6.50 -0.13
CA PRO A 58 -18.59 5.79 0.84
C PRO A 58 -17.76 5.17 1.97
N PRO A 59 -18.39 4.78 3.09
CA PRO A 59 -17.71 4.03 4.15
C PRO A 59 -16.99 2.80 3.58
N ALA A 60 -15.74 2.63 3.99
CA ALA A 60 -14.93 1.49 3.57
C ALA A 60 -15.55 0.18 4.08
N PRO A 61 -15.43 -0.92 3.32
CA PRO A 61 -15.91 -2.23 3.76
C PRO A 61 -15.08 -2.83 4.90
N LEU A 62 -13.84 -2.37 5.09
CA LEU A 62 -12.95 -2.77 6.18
C LEU A 62 -12.56 -1.57 7.05
N PRO A 63 -12.04 -1.79 8.27
CA PRO A 63 -11.50 -0.71 9.10
C PRO A 63 -10.49 0.16 8.34
N ASP A 64 -10.79 1.46 8.26
CA ASP A 64 -10.06 2.45 7.46
C ASP A 64 -9.79 3.73 8.28
N ASP A 65 -9.28 3.58 9.51
CA ASP A 65 -8.82 4.74 10.29
C ASP A 65 -7.62 5.37 9.57
N PRO A 66 -7.74 6.65 9.17
CA PRO A 66 -6.74 7.29 8.34
C PRO A 66 -5.40 7.54 9.07
N ARG A 67 -5.35 7.39 10.39
CA ARG A 67 -4.17 7.67 11.23
C ARG A 67 -3.53 6.41 11.83
N THR A 68 -4.26 5.31 11.99
CA THR A 68 -3.78 4.16 12.79
C THR A 68 -3.71 2.84 12.02
N ASN A 69 -4.40 2.69 10.90
CA ASN A 69 -4.53 1.41 10.20
C ASN A 69 -3.40 1.10 9.20
N TYR A 70 -2.24 1.76 9.30
CA TYR A 70 -1.08 1.42 8.47
C TYR A 70 0.14 1.16 9.35
N LEU A 71 0.53 -0.11 9.44
CA LEU A 71 1.73 -0.55 10.13
C LEU A 71 2.73 -1.03 9.08
N PRO A 72 4.01 -0.62 9.17
CA PRO A 72 5.04 -1.21 8.33
C PRO A 72 5.20 -2.70 8.68
N PRO A 73 5.76 -3.53 7.79
CA PRO A 73 6.05 -4.93 8.10
C PRO A 73 6.79 -5.04 9.43
N ALA A 74 6.25 -5.79 10.39
CA ALA A 74 6.77 -5.84 11.76
C ALA A 74 8.23 -6.31 11.84
N SER A 75 8.63 -7.19 10.92
CA SER A 75 9.99 -7.69 10.76
C SER A 75 10.94 -6.67 10.12
N MET A 76 10.41 -5.70 9.36
CA MET A 76 11.18 -4.79 8.50
C MET A 76 12.18 -5.51 7.56
N ASP A 77 12.04 -6.82 7.37
CA ASP A 77 12.94 -7.70 6.60
C ASP A 77 12.63 -7.72 5.10
N GLY A 78 11.55 -7.05 4.68
CA GLY A 78 11.34 -6.62 3.30
C GLY A 78 12.35 -5.54 2.87
N LEU A 79 13.12 -5.01 3.81
CA LEU A 79 14.40 -4.42 3.52
C LEU A 79 15.44 -5.55 3.52
N PRO A 80 15.93 -5.86 2.32
CA PRO A 80 16.38 -4.78 1.46
C PRO A 80 15.75 -4.67 0.06
N ALA A 81 15.74 -3.42 -0.41
CA ALA A 81 15.26 -3.00 -1.73
C ALA A 81 15.98 -3.72 -2.91
N PRO A 82 15.41 -3.70 -4.13
CA PRO A 82 16.02 -4.26 -5.32
C PRO A 82 17.46 -3.74 -5.50
N GLY A 83 18.45 -4.61 -5.29
CA GLY A 83 19.87 -4.25 -5.35
C GLY A 83 20.73 -4.72 -4.17
N LEU A 84 20.16 -5.30 -3.12
CA LEU A 84 20.96 -5.88 -2.03
C LEU A 84 21.33 -7.34 -2.27
N SER A 85 22.46 -7.74 -1.70
CA SER A 85 23.06 -9.08 -1.82
C SER A 85 22.19 -10.24 -1.31
N LEU A 86 21.13 -9.95 -0.54
CA LEU A 86 20.21 -10.95 -0.01
C LEU A 86 19.14 -11.40 -1.02
N VAL A 87 18.92 -10.64 -2.10
CA VAL A 87 17.98 -11.01 -3.16
C VAL A 87 18.65 -12.01 -4.09
N ARG A 88 18.19 -13.27 -4.08
CA ARG A 88 18.66 -14.27 -5.04
C ARG A 88 17.79 -14.22 -6.30
N GLN A 89 18.42 -14.11 -7.47
CA GLN A 89 17.71 -14.03 -8.76
C GLN A 89 16.77 -15.23 -9.01
N GLN A 90 17.14 -16.41 -8.52
CA GLN A 90 16.31 -17.62 -8.56
C GLN A 90 14.99 -17.49 -7.76
N ASP A 91 14.99 -16.72 -6.67
CA ASP A 91 13.80 -16.52 -5.84
C ASP A 91 12.83 -15.54 -6.52
N SER A 92 13.35 -14.60 -7.33
CA SER A 92 12.55 -13.61 -8.05
C SER A 92 11.57 -14.26 -9.02
N ALA A 93 12.01 -15.25 -9.81
CA ALA A 93 11.15 -15.93 -10.77
C ALA A 93 10.05 -16.77 -10.10
N HIS A 94 10.34 -17.36 -8.94
CA HIS A 94 9.36 -18.13 -8.17
C HIS A 94 8.33 -17.20 -7.51
N ALA A 95 8.79 -16.13 -6.85
CA ALA A 95 7.94 -15.12 -6.23
C ALA A 95 7.04 -14.44 -7.27
N GLU A 96 7.59 -14.06 -8.42
CA GLU A 96 6.82 -13.46 -9.51
C GLU A 96 5.69 -14.39 -9.97
N ARG A 97 5.97 -15.69 -10.13
CA ARG A 97 4.95 -16.67 -10.54
C ARG A 97 3.81 -16.77 -9.55
N ILE A 98 4.13 -16.85 -8.24
CA ILE A 98 3.13 -16.92 -7.17
C ILE A 98 2.27 -15.65 -7.14
N VAL A 99 2.91 -14.47 -7.15
CA VAL A 99 2.21 -13.18 -7.08
C VAL A 99 1.32 -12.99 -8.31
N ARG A 100 1.80 -13.29 -9.52
CA ARG A 100 0.99 -13.20 -10.74
C ARG A 100 -0.22 -14.13 -10.71
N ALA A 101 -0.05 -15.37 -10.23
CA ALA A 101 -1.15 -16.31 -10.11
C ALA A 101 -2.21 -15.81 -9.12
N ALA A 102 -1.78 -15.30 -7.96
CA ALA A 102 -2.69 -14.73 -6.96
C ALA A 102 -3.46 -13.53 -7.50
N LEU A 103 -2.77 -12.57 -8.13
CA LEU A 103 -3.40 -11.40 -8.73
C LEU A 103 -4.39 -11.77 -9.83
N ARG A 104 -4.10 -12.79 -10.65
CA ARG A 104 -5.03 -13.27 -11.67
C ARG A 104 -6.30 -13.85 -11.03
N GLN A 105 -6.16 -14.67 -10.00
CA GLN A 105 -7.30 -15.25 -9.29
C GLN A 105 -8.21 -14.17 -8.69
N ASP A 106 -7.60 -13.16 -8.06
CA ASP A 106 -8.34 -12.08 -7.39
C ASP A 106 -8.99 -11.12 -8.38
N PHE A 107 -8.25 -10.64 -9.38
CA PHE A 107 -8.67 -9.51 -10.21
C PHE A 107 -9.18 -9.88 -11.61
N VAL A 108 -8.90 -11.09 -12.09
CA VAL A 108 -9.36 -11.55 -13.41
C VAL A 108 -10.44 -12.62 -13.27
N GLU A 109 -10.24 -13.58 -12.38
CA GLU A 109 -11.15 -14.72 -12.19
C GLU A 109 -12.18 -14.46 -11.08
N PHE A 110 -12.01 -13.40 -10.29
CA PHE A 110 -12.89 -12.99 -9.20
C PHE A 110 -13.18 -14.12 -8.19
N SER A 111 -12.15 -14.90 -7.85
CA SER A 111 -12.29 -16.14 -7.08
C SER A 111 -12.58 -15.94 -5.58
N SER A 112 -13.03 -14.75 -5.14
CA SER A 112 -13.22 -14.37 -3.73
C SER A 112 -11.97 -14.56 -2.84
N GLY A 113 -10.78 -14.46 -3.44
CA GLY A 113 -9.49 -14.60 -2.74
C GLY A 113 -8.66 -15.77 -3.24
N ALA A 114 -7.45 -15.48 -3.71
CA ALA A 114 -6.50 -16.47 -4.23
C ALA A 114 -6.16 -17.55 -3.19
N SER A 115 -5.95 -18.78 -3.65
CA SER A 115 -5.58 -19.91 -2.78
C SER A 115 -4.17 -19.78 -2.21
N SER A 116 -3.31 -18.97 -2.83
CA SER A 116 -1.94 -18.73 -2.39
C SER A 116 -1.84 -17.80 -1.18
N TRP A 117 -2.92 -17.13 -0.78
CA TRP A 117 -2.92 -16.28 0.41
C TRP A 117 -3.05 -17.11 1.69
N HIS A 118 -2.07 -16.96 2.59
CA HIS A 118 -2.12 -17.58 3.91
C HIS A 118 -3.31 -17.06 4.74
N ALA A 119 -3.91 -17.91 5.58
CA ALA A 119 -5.08 -17.54 6.38
C ALA A 119 -4.83 -16.32 7.30
N ASN A 120 -3.60 -16.20 7.81
CA ASN A 120 -3.16 -15.09 8.66
C ASN A 120 -2.52 -13.93 7.87
N MET A 121 -2.70 -13.88 6.55
CA MET A 121 -2.22 -12.76 5.75
C MET A 121 -2.90 -11.47 6.23
N THR A 122 -2.09 -10.46 6.55
CA THR A 122 -2.58 -9.10 6.79
C THR A 122 -2.70 -8.36 5.47
N TRP A 123 -3.86 -7.76 5.24
CA TRP A 123 -4.13 -6.88 4.11
C TRP A 123 -4.08 -5.41 4.55
N TYR A 124 -3.31 -4.62 3.81
CA TYR A 124 -3.23 -3.18 3.98
C TYR A 124 -3.69 -2.49 2.68
N GLY A 125 -4.95 -2.06 2.65
CA GLY A 125 -5.54 -1.36 1.52
C GLY A 125 -5.37 0.17 1.58
N PRO A 126 -5.63 0.86 0.45
CA PRO A 126 -5.78 2.30 0.43
C PRO A 126 -7.08 2.73 1.13
N ALA A 127 -7.23 4.05 1.34
CA ALA A 127 -8.46 4.62 1.85
C ALA A 127 -9.66 4.28 0.94
N GLY A 128 -10.80 4.00 1.55
CA GLY A 128 -12.01 3.51 0.90
C GLY A 128 -12.09 1.98 0.75
N ILE A 129 -10.98 1.25 0.97
CA ILE A 129 -10.97 -0.21 1.05
C ILE A 129 -10.74 -0.68 2.49
N GLY A 130 -9.76 -0.10 3.18
CA GLY A 130 -9.43 -0.41 4.56
C GLY A 130 -8.48 -1.60 4.72
N THR A 131 -8.39 -2.13 5.94
CA THR A 131 -7.36 -3.09 6.36
C THR A 131 -7.93 -4.29 7.11
N ALA A 132 -7.27 -5.44 6.99
CA ALA A 132 -7.68 -6.68 7.64
C ALA A 132 -6.47 -7.41 8.21
N SER A 133 -6.52 -7.80 9.49
CA SER A 133 -5.43 -8.53 10.16
C SER A 133 -5.32 -10.01 9.76
N SER A 134 -6.35 -10.55 9.11
CA SER A 134 -6.33 -11.90 8.54
C SER A 134 -7.28 -11.99 7.34
N ARG A 135 -7.09 -12.99 6.49
CA ARG A 135 -7.98 -13.27 5.35
C ARG A 135 -9.43 -13.54 5.80
N ARG A 136 -9.63 -14.03 7.01
CA ARG A 136 -10.98 -14.32 7.56
C ARG A 136 -11.81 -13.08 7.86
N LEU A 137 -11.17 -11.91 7.90
CA LEU A 137 -11.86 -10.63 8.10
C LEU A 137 -12.19 -9.94 6.77
N PHE A 138 -11.87 -10.59 5.64
CA PHE A 138 -12.13 -10.11 4.29
C PHE A 138 -13.51 -10.56 3.75
N VAL A 139 -14.33 -11.21 4.59
CA VAL A 139 -15.59 -11.89 4.24
C VAL A 139 -16.78 -10.97 4.44
#